data_AF-A0AAW0JVS0-F1
#
_entry.id   AF-A0AAW0JVS0-F1
#
_cell.length_a   1.000
_cell.length_b   1.000
_cell.length_c   1.000
_cell.angle_alpha   90.00
_cell.angle_beta   90.00
_cell.angle_gamma   90.00
#
_symmetry.space_group_name_H-M   'P 1'
#
loop_
_entity.id
_entity.type
_entity.pdbx_description
1 polymer ?
#
loop_
_entity_poly.entity_id
_entity_poly.type
_entity_poly.pdbx_seq_one_letter_code
_entity_poly.pdbx_strand_id
1 'polypeptide(L)'
;MGEERPGSHFAFLILKGPALTNGGLNLHSPVKRKLETEKDYVFDKRLRYSVRQNESNCRFRDIVVRKEEGFTHILLSSQTSDNNALTPEIMKEVRRALCNAATDDSKLLLLSAVGSVFCSGLDYSYLIGRLSSDRRKESTRIAEAIRDFVKAFIQFKKPIVVAINGPALGLGASILPLCDIVWASEKAWFQTPYATIRLTPAGCSSYTFPQILGVALVLEESKCLVRSFLKSVLEDVNEKECVMLKQLWSSSKGLDSLFSYLQDKIYEV
;
A
#
# COMPACT_ATOMS: atom_id res chain seq x y z
N MET A 1 28.23 15.26 1.11
CA MET A 1 28.20 14.39 -0.07
C MET A 1 27.20 13.29 0.22
N GLY A 2 25.97 13.44 -0.26
CA GLY A 2 24.97 12.38 -0.19
C GLY A 2 25.05 11.62 -1.50
N GLU A 3 25.30 10.32 -1.45
CA GLU A 3 25.13 9.46 -2.61
C GLU A 3 23.67 9.50 -3.03
N GLU A 4 23.42 10.02 -4.23
CA GLU A 4 22.13 9.90 -4.91
C GLU A 4 21.89 8.42 -5.20
N ARG A 5 20.68 7.94 -4.90
CA ARG A 5 20.26 6.61 -5.33
C ARG A 5 20.29 6.53 -6.85
N PRO A 6 20.89 5.50 -7.47
CA PRO A 6 20.67 5.20 -8.88
C PRO A 6 19.17 5.00 -9.11
N GLY A 7 18.67 5.46 -10.26
CA GLY A 7 17.24 5.61 -10.57
C GLY A 7 16.35 4.50 -10.00
N SER A 8 15.33 4.92 -9.24
CA SER A 8 14.28 4.05 -8.72
C SER A 8 13.49 3.44 -9.89
N HIS A 9 13.88 2.24 -10.32
CA HIS A 9 13.10 1.41 -11.21
C HIS A 9 11.94 0.79 -10.42
N PHE A 10 10.74 1.36 -10.59
CA PHE A 10 9.50 0.87 -9.99
C PHE A 10 9.04 -0.42 -10.69
N ALA A 11 8.79 -1.50 -9.93
CA ALA A 11 8.34 -2.78 -10.48
C ALA A 11 6.96 -3.17 -9.88
N PHE A 12 6.07 -3.77 -10.68
CA PHE A 12 4.65 -3.97 -10.33
C PHE A 12 4.19 -5.41 -10.64
N LEU A 13 3.44 -6.08 -9.75
CA LEU A 13 3.11 -7.52 -9.89
C LEU A 13 1.61 -7.81 -9.77
N ILE A 14 1.05 -8.67 -10.64
CA ILE A 14 -0.15 -9.49 -10.35
C ILE A 14 0.06 -10.95 -10.76
N LEU A 15 -0.32 -11.87 -9.87
CA LEU A 15 -0.66 -13.26 -10.18
C LEU A 15 -2.20 -13.41 -10.22
N LYS A 16 -2.74 -13.89 -11.35
CA LYS A 16 -4.15 -14.28 -11.47
C LYS A 16 -4.38 -15.61 -10.74
N GLY A 17 -5.33 -15.65 -9.81
CA GLY A 17 -5.89 -16.92 -9.32
C GLY A 17 -6.85 -17.51 -10.37
N PRO A 18 -7.03 -18.84 -10.45
CA PRO A 18 -7.87 -19.43 -11.48
C PRO A 18 -9.34 -19.03 -11.30
N ALA A 19 -9.96 -18.60 -12.40
CA ALA A 19 -11.40 -18.37 -12.48
C ALA A 19 -12.15 -19.70 -12.32
N LEU A 20 -13.02 -19.79 -11.31
CA LEU A 20 -14.00 -20.87 -11.22
C LEU A 20 -15.14 -20.56 -12.19
N THR A 21 -15.07 -21.08 -13.41
CA THR A 21 -16.18 -21.11 -14.35
C THR A 21 -16.94 -22.43 -14.19
N ASN A 22 -18.20 -22.33 -13.75
CA ASN A 22 -19.18 -23.42 -13.87
C ASN A 22 -19.47 -23.68 -15.35
N GLY A 23 -19.20 -24.89 -15.83
CA GLY A 23 -19.54 -25.33 -17.18
C GLY A 23 -18.82 -26.63 -17.51
N GLY A 24 -19.53 -27.75 -17.39
CA GLY A 24 -18.95 -29.08 -17.59
C GLY A 24 -18.74 -29.42 -19.06
N LEU A 25 -17.56 -29.97 -19.37
CA LEU A 25 -17.34 -30.92 -20.47
C LEU A 25 -16.23 -31.90 -20.05
N ASN A 26 -16.49 -33.19 -20.28
CA ASN A 26 -15.61 -34.32 -19.96
C ASN A 26 -14.35 -34.34 -20.85
N LEU A 27 -13.18 -34.56 -20.25
CA LEU A 27 -12.00 -35.07 -20.96
C LEU A 27 -11.23 -36.08 -20.06
N HIS A 28 -10.84 -37.20 -20.67
CA HIS A 28 -10.22 -38.37 -20.02
C HIS A 28 -8.76 -38.14 -19.56
N SER A 29 -8.32 -39.01 -18.63
CA SER A 29 -6.97 -39.24 -18.03
C SER A 29 -5.74 -38.96 -18.92
N PRO A 30 -4.53 -38.61 -18.40
CA PRO A 30 -3.95 -38.84 -17.07
C PRO A 30 -3.37 -37.57 -16.39
N VAL A 31 -3.95 -36.40 -16.65
CA VAL A 31 -3.53 -35.11 -16.05
C VAL A 31 -4.06 -34.90 -14.62
N LYS A 32 -5.07 -35.68 -14.20
CA LYS A 32 -5.68 -35.61 -12.85
C LYS A 32 -4.70 -35.89 -11.71
N ARG A 33 -3.62 -36.65 -11.93
CA ARG A 33 -2.74 -37.13 -10.85
C ARG A 33 -1.59 -36.19 -10.46
N LYS A 34 -1.35 -35.11 -11.22
CA LYS A 34 -0.37 -34.06 -10.86
C LYS A 34 -1.01 -32.77 -10.33
N LEU A 35 -2.34 -32.68 -10.32
CA LEU A 35 -3.10 -31.50 -9.89
C LEU A 35 -3.69 -31.64 -8.48
N GLU A 36 -3.43 -32.75 -7.79
CA GLU A 36 -3.90 -33.02 -6.43
C GLU A 36 -2.87 -32.67 -5.33
N THR A 37 -1.62 -32.34 -5.70
CA THR A 37 -0.53 -32.03 -4.74
C THR A 37 -0.24 -30.53 -4.53
N GLU A 38 -0.94 -29.61 -5.21
CA GLU A 38 -0.76 -28.14 -5.05
C GLU A 38 -2.03 -27.42 -4.57
N LYS A 39 -2.89 -28.11 -3.83
CA LYS A 39 -3.98 -27.48 -3.09
C LYS A 39 -3.57 -27.41 -1.63
N ASP A 40 -2.92 -26.32 -1.22
CA ASP A 40 -2.99 -25.78 0.16
C ASP A 40 -2.22 -24.45 0.26
N TYR A 41 -2.75 -23.40 -0.38
CA TYR A 41 -2.55 -22.03 0.09
C TYR A 41 -3.92 -21.36 0.21
N VAL A 42 -4.65 -21.79 1.24
CA VAL A 42 -5.86 -21.11 1.70
C VAL A 42 -5.42 -20.01 2.65
N PHE A 43 -5.68 -18.75 2.33
CA PHE A 43 -5.54 -17.65 3.29
C PHE A 43 -6.58 -17.84 4.39
N ASP A 44 -6.18 -18.52 5.46
CA ASP A 44 -7.07 -18.92 6.56
C ASP A 44 -7.44 -17.69 7.41
N LYS A 45 -8.73 -17.35 7.40
CA LYS A 45 -9.33 -16.29 8.23
C LYS A 45 -9.31 -16.60 9.73
N ARG A 46 -8.89 -17.80 10.16
CA ARG A 46 -8.90 -18.26 11.57
C ARG A 46 -7.55 -18.20 12.28
N LEU A 47 -6.48 -17.68 11.67
CA LEU A 47 -5.17 -17.52 12.32
C LEU A 47 -5.15 -16.35 13.34
N ARG A 48 -6.03 -16.40 14.34
CA ARG A 48 -5.82 -15.77 15.65
C ARG A 48 -5.03 -16.77 16.51
N TYR A 49 -3.71 -16.80 16.37
CA TYR A 49 -2.86 -17.58 17.25
C TYR A 49 -1.77 -16.75 17.90
N SER A 50 -1.70 -16.95 19.21
CA SER A 50 -0.77 -16.40 20.19
C SER A 50 0.68 -16.48 19.71
N VAL A 51 1.33 -15.32 19.58
CA VAL A 51 2.76 -15.23 19.26
C VAL A 51 3.56 -15.42 20.54
N ARG A 52 4.37 -16.49 20.60
CA ARG A 52 5.46 -16.61 21.58
C ARG A 52 6.51 -15.56 21.23
N GLN A 53 6.73 -14.66 22.17
CA GLN A 53 7.63 -13.51 22.08
C GLN A 53 9.08 -13.93 22.33
N ASN A 54 10.03 -13.26 21.68
CA ASN A 54 11.24 -12.86 22.37
C ASN A 54 11.83 -11.53 21.88
N GLU A 55 12.08 -10.67 22.88
CA GLU A 55 13.11 -9.64 23.03
C GLU A 55 13.22 -8.48 22.04
N SER A 56 12.14 -7.70 21.94
CA SER A 56 12.15 -6.25 22.17
C SER A 56 10.70 -5.79 22.17
N ASN A 57 10.17 -5.51 23.36
CA ASN A 57 8.73 -5.44 23.61
C ASN A 57 8.10 -4.13 23.06
N CYS A 58 8.12 -3.94 21.75
CA CYS A 58 7.30 -2.95 21.07
C CYS A 58 5.91 -3.56 20.87
N ARG A 59 5.08 -3.51 21.92
CA ARG A 59 3.66 -3.87 21.75
C ARG A 59 3.03 -2.85 20.79
N PHE A 60 2.46 -3.36 19.72
CA PHE A 60 1.66 -2.61 18.75
C PHE A 60 0.20 -2.92 18.99
N ARG A 61 -0.67 -1.92 18.87
CA ARG A 61 -2.11 -2.08 19.09
C ARG A 61 -2.83 -2.37 17.79
N ASP A 62 -2.47 -1.64 16.74
CA ASP A 62 -3.22 -1.55 15.48
C ASP A 62 -2.48 -2.16 14.28
N ILE A 63 -1.26 -2.62 14.52
CA ILE A 63 -0.49 -3.42 13.58
C ILE A 63 0.04 -4.69 14.26
N VAL A 64 0.31 -5.71 13.45
CA VAL A 64 1.02 -6.92 13.86
C VAL A 64 2.34 -6.95 13.11
N VAL A 65 3.44 -7.15 13.83
CA VAL A 65 4.77 -7.32 13.24
C VAL A 65 5.22 -8.75 13.46
N ARG A 66 5.60 -9.44 12.38
CA ARG A 66 6.15 -10.79 12.41
C ARG A 66 7.52 -10.78 11.76
N LYS A 67 8.44 -11.53 12.34
CA LYS A 67 9.75 -11.76 11.74
C LYS A 67 9.75 -13.18 11.21
N GLU A 68 9.92 -13.32 9.92
CA GLU A 68 9.99 -14.59 9.22
C GLU A 68 11.42 -14.79 8.68
N GLU A 69 11.72 -15.96 8.14
CA GLU A 69 13.03 -16.21 7.54
C GLU A 69 13.26 -15.29 6.32
N GLY A 70 14.16 -14.32 6.49
CA GLY A 70 14.58 -13.41 5.43
C GLY A 70 13.71 -12.17 5.22
N PHE A 71 12.58 -12.01 5.92
CA PHE A 71 11.76 -10.79 5.82
C PHE A 71 11.00 -10.43 7.11
N THR A 72 10.71 -9.14 7.27
CA THR A 72 9.76 -8.66 8.28
C THR A 72 8.39 -8.46 7.64
N HIS A 73 7.33 -8.93 8.27
CA HIS A 73 5.95 -8.71 7.86
C HIS A 73 5.26 -7.71 8.80
N ILE A 74 4.88 -6.56 8.26
CA ILE A 74 3.98 -5.60 8.92
C ILE A 74 2.56 -5.83 8.36
N LEU A 75 1.64 -6.16 9.25
CA LEU A 75 0.24 -6.41 8.93
C LEU A 75 -0.62 -5.32 9.58
N LEU A 76 -1.27 -4.49 8.77
CA LEU A 76 -2.29 -3.54 9.22
C LEU A 76 -3.52 -4.33 9.69
N SER A 77 -3.88 -4.17 10.95
CA SER A 77 -5.03 -4.85 11.55
C SER A 77 -5.56 -3.96 12.66
N SER A 78 -6.09 -2.81 12.27
CA SER A 78 -6.53 -1.79 13.21
C SER A 78 -7.65 -2.30 14.11
N GLN A 79 -7.54 -2.00 15.40
CA GLN A 79 -8.59 -2.24 16.39
C GLN A 79 -9.22 -0.93 16.86
N THR A 80 -8.60 0.21 16.53
CA THR A 80 -9.04 1.55 16.94
C THR A 80 -9.68 2.35 15.82
N SER A 81 -9.59 1.89 14.58
CA SER A 81 -10.16 2.54 13.42
C SER A 81 -10.77 1.52 12.46
N ASP A 82 -11.81 1.95 11.75
CA ASP A 82 -12.46 1.13 10.75
C ASP A 82 -11.63 1.10 9.45
N ASN A 83 -11.65 -0.04 8.76
CA ASN A 83 -11.04 -0.19 7.43
C ASN A 83 -9.55 0.22 7.37
N ASN A 84 -8.83 0.02 8.48
CA ASN A 84 -7.44 0.41 8.65
C ASN A 84 -7.18 1.92 8.38
N ALA A 85 -8.12 2.79 8.78
CA ALA A 85 -7.93 4.23 8.68
C ALA A 85 -6.75 4.70 9.55
N LEU A 86 -5.94 5.61 9.03
CA LEU A 86 -4.69 6.08 9.62
C LEU A 86 -4.96 7.26 10.56
N THR A 87 -4.81 6.99 11.85
CA THR A 87 -4.68 8.01 12.91
C THR A 87 -3.20 8.34 13.15
N PRO A 88 -2.86 9.46 13.82
CA PRO A 88 -1.50 9.77 14.24
C PRO A 88 -0.83 8.64 15.04
N GLU A 89 -1.61 7.94 15.86
CA GLU A 89 -1.15 6.81 16.66
C GLU A 89 -0.75 5.62 15.77
N ILE A 90 -1.59 5.24 14.79
CA ILE A 90 -1.31 4.15 13.86
C ILE A 90 -0.10 4.49 12.97
N MET A 91 -0.02 5.73 12.47
CA MET A 91 1.13 6.21 11.69
C MET A 91 2.45 6.11 12.50
N LYS A 92 2.40 6.42 13.79
CA LYS A 92 3.56 6.29 14.70
C LYS A 92 3.94 4.81 14.91
N GLU A 93 2.97 3.91 15.03
CA GLU A 93 3.22 2.47 15.13
C GLU A 93 3.90 1.92 13.87
N VAL A 94 3.36 2.22 12.69
CA VAL A 94 3.95 1.79 11.41
C VAL A 94 5.35 2.37 11.25
N ARG A 95 5.56 3.65 11.53
CA ARG A 95 6.88 4.28 11.50
C ARG A 95 7.88 3.55 12.38
N ARG A 96 7.49 3.21 13.62
CA ARG A 96 8.36 2.47 14.55
C ARG A 96 8.68 1.07 14.02
N ALA A 97 7.70 0.37 13.46
CA ALA A 97 7.91 -0.95 12.86
C ALA A 97 8.86 -0.88 11.65
N LEU A 98 8.72 0.14 10.78
CA LEU A 98 9.67 0.41 9.69
C LEU A 98 11.08 0.68 10.21
N CYS A 99 11.24 1.52 11.24
CA CYS A 99 12.56 1.77 11.83
C CYS A 99 13.21 0.48 12.36
N ASN A 100 12.44 -0.38 13.04
CA ASN A 100 12.94 -1.64 13.56
C ASN A 100 13.34 -2.61 12.42
N ALA A 101 12.50 -2.73 11.40
CA ALA A 101 12.77 -3.57 10.22
C ALA A 101 13.93 -3.03 9.36
N ALA A 102 14.22 -1.73 9.42
CA ALA A 102 15.38 -1.16 8.74
C ALA A 102 16.71 -1.63 9.36
N THR A 103 16.71 -1.95 10.67
CA THR A 103 17.92 -2.31 11.42
C THR A 103 18.08 -3.79 11.72
N ASP A 104 17.05 -4.61 11.47
CA ASP A 104 17.13 -6.06 11.66
C ASP A 104 17.91 -6.76 10.52
N ASP A 105 18.00 -8.08 10.58
CA ASP A 105 18.64 -8.97 9.59
C ASP A 105 17.72 -9.34 8.40
N SER A 106 16.50 -8.81 8.34
CA SER A 106 15.56 -9.08 7.25
C SER A 106 16.09 -8.48 5.95
N LYS A 107 15.90 -9.17 4.83
CA LYS A 107 16.36 -8.72 3.50
C LYS A 107 15.34 -7.79 2.83
N LEU A 108 14.07 -7.94 3.16
CA LEU A 108 12.96 -7.14 2.65
C LEU A 108 11.86 -6.97 3.70
N LEU A 109 10.94 -6.07 3.40
CA LEU A 109 9.72 -5.83 4.18
C LEU A 109 8.49 -6.25 3.37
N LEU A 110 7.59 -7.04 3.98
CA LEU A 110 6.24 -7.24 3.48
C LEU A 110 5.28 -6.36 4.25
N LEU A 111 4.50 -5.52 3.56
CA LEU A 111 3.38 -4.77 4.10
C LEU A 111 2.07 -5.35 3.58
N SER A 112 1.15 -5.72 4.45
CA SER A 112 -0.19 -6.13 4.03
C SER A 112 -1.26 -5.73 5.05
N ALA A 113 -2.52 -6.12 4.83
CA ALA A 113 -3.62 -5.76 5.70
C ALA A 113 -4.60 -6.92 5.95
N VAL A 114 -5.29 -6.85 7.09
CA VAL A 114 -6.45 -7.70 7.43
C VAL A 114 -7.73 -6.91 7.16
N GLY A 115 -8.75 -7.61 6.66
CA GLY A 115 -10.08 -7.06 6.42
C GLY A 115 -10.47 -7.10 4.95
N SER A 116 -11.56 -6.43 4.61
CA SER A 116 -12.02 -6.23 3.22
C SER A 116 -11.38 -5.03 2.55
N VAL A 117 -10.77 -4.12 3.32
CA VAL A 117 -10.10 -2.89 2.88
C VAL A 117 -8.63 -2.96 3.27
N PHE A 118 -7.73 -2.60 2.35
CA PHE A 118 -6.32 -2.55 2.65
C PHE A 118 -6.04 -1.37 3.60
N CYS A 119 -6.37 -0.15 3.17
CA CYS A 119 -6.22 1.07 3.97
C CYS A 119 -7.11 2.18 3.40
N SER A 120 -8.00 2.74 4.22
CA SER A 120 -8.92 3.82 3.82
C SER A 120 -8.28 5.22 3.84
N GLY A 121 -6.99 5.34 4.15
CA GLY A 121 -6.28 6.61 4.21
C GLY A 121 -6.46 7.29 5.57
N LEU A 122 -6.45 8.62 5.61
CA LEU A 122 -6.59 9.36 6.87
C LEU A 122 -8.00 9.19 7.48
N ASP A 123 -8.08 9.02 8.80
CA ASP A 123 -9.35 8.99 9.51
C ASP A 123 -9.92 10.41 9.70
N TYR A 124 -10.70 10.90 8.73
CA TYR A 124 -11.26 12.25 8.77
C TYR A 124 -12.22 12.49 9.95
N SER A 125 -12.92 11.46 10.42
CA SER A 125 -13.81 11.56 11.58
C SER A 125 -13.01 11.85 12.85
N TYR A 126 -11.87 11.17 13.02
CA TYR A 126 -10.91 11.47 14.08
C TYR A 126 -10.37 12.90 13.96
N LEU A 127 -9.95 13.32 12.76
CA LEU A 127 -9.34 14.64 12.53
C LEU A 127 -10.33 15.77 12.81
N ILE A 128 -11.54 15.72 12.25
CA ILE A 128 -12.56 16.76 12.42
C ILE A 128 -12.98 16.89 13.89
N GLY A 129 -13.15 15.77 14.60
CA GLY A 129 -13.51 15.78 16.02
C GLY A 129 -12.49 16.50 16.90
N ARG A 130 -11.19 16.35 16.62
CA ARG A 130 -10.10 16.93 17.42
C ARG A 130 -9.76 18.38 17.06
N LEU A 131 -10.01 18.78 15.81
CA LEU A 131 -9.82 20.16 15.36
C LEU A 131 -10.73 21.16 16.09
N SER A 132 -11.80 20.72 16.75
CA SER A 132 -12.73 21.61 17.49
C SER A 132 -12.13 22.31 18.71
N SER A 133 -11.04 21.79 19.29
CA SER A 133 -10.46 22.28 20.56
C SER A 133 -9.38 23.35 20.36
N ASP A 134 -8.26 22.98 19.74
CA ASP A 134 -7.18 23.87 19.33
C ASP A 134 -6.76 23.51 17.89
N ARG A 135 -7.40 24.18 16.94
CA ARG A 135 -7.22 23.93 15.50
C ARG A 135 -5.76 23.99 15.07
N ARG A 136 -5.00 24.96 15.58
CA ARG A 136 -3.63 25.20 15.13
C ARG A 136 -2.73 24.07 15.60
N LYS A 137 -2.76 23.78 16.90
CA LYS A 137 -1.95 22.72 17.50
C LYS A 137 -2.26 21.36 16.88
N GLU A 138 -3.54 21.03 16.71
CA GLU A 138 -3.91 19.73 16.16
C GLU A 138 -3.55 19.62 14.67
N SER A 139 -3.74 20.69 13.88
CA SER A 139 -3.31 20.70 12.47
C SER A 139 -1.81 20.46 12.31
N THR A 140 -0.98 21.08 13.17
CA THR A 140 0.47 20.86 13.19
C THR A 140 0.78 19.42 13.55
N ARG A 141 0.18 18.89 14.63
CA ARG A 141 0.38 17.50 15.07
C ARG A 141 0.07 16.49 13.96
N ILE A 142 -1.04 16.67 13.25
CA ILE A 142 -1.44 15.80 12.13
C ILE A 142 -0.44 15.90 10.98
N ALA A 143 -0.08 17.13 10.57
CA ALA A 143 0.87 17.35 9.49
C ALA A 143 2.24 16.73 9.78
N GLU A 144 2.72 16.84 11.02
CA GLU A 144 3.96 16.21 11.46
C GLU A 144 3.88 14.68 11.45
N ALA A 145 2.77 14.10 11.91
CA ALA A 145 2.57 12.66 11.87
C ALA A 145 2.57 12.12 10.43
N ILE A 146 1.91 12.81 9.49
CA ILE A 146 1.92 12.45 8.07
C ILE A 146 3.34 12.58 7.49
N ARG A 147 4.04 13.69 7.78
CA ARG A 147 5.40 13.93 7.31
C ARG A 147 6.35 12.83 7.77
N ASP A 148 6.33 12.50 9.06
CA ASP A 148 7.23 11.50 9.65
C ASP A 148 6.89 10.08 9.17
N PHE A 149 5.61 9.78 8.94
CA PHE A 149 5.15 8.53 8.34
C PHE A 149 5.67 8.39 6.91
N VAL A 150 5.42 9.37 6.04
CA VAL A 150 5.86 9.36 4.63
C VAL A 150 7.38 9.33 4.53
N LYS A 151 8.08 10.10 5.37
CA LYS A 151 9.55 10.11 5.42
C LYS A 151 10.12 8.73 5.76
N ALA A 152 9.43 7.93 6.57
CA ALA A 152 9.88 6.58 6.91
C ALA A 152 9.92 5.66 5.69
N PHE A 153 8.91 5.72 4.81
CA PHE A 153 8.93 4.99 3.53
C PHE A 153 10.03 5.49 2.63
N ILE A 154 10.15 6.81 2.47
CA ILE A 154 11.19 7.41 1.62
C ILE A 154 12.58 6.98 2.07
N GLN A 155 12.87 6.96 3.37
CA GLN A 155 14.21 6.66 3.89
C GLN A 155 14.50 5.17 4.07
N PHE A 156 13.50 4.31 3.89
CA PHE A 156 13.68 2.87 4.03
C PHE A 156 14.60 2.33 2.92
N LYS A 157 15.61 1.55 3.31
CA LYS A 157 16.71 1.13 2.42
C LYS A 157 16.54 -0.28 1.84
N LYS A 158 15.75 -1.12 2.50
CA LYS A 158 15.48 -2.49 2.06
C LYS A 158 14.24 -2.49 1.15
N PRO A 159 14.08 -3.44 0.22
CA PRO A 159 12.89 -3.50 -0.61
C PRO A 159 11.59 -3.62 0.22
N ILE A 160 10.57 -2.84 -0.13
CA ILE A 160 9.21 -2.92 0.40
C ILE A 160 8.30 -3.55 -0.64
N VAL A 161 7.78 -4.73 -0.31
CA VAL A 161 6.70 -5.39 -1.03
C VAL A 161 5.40 -5.10 -0.31
N VAL A 162 4.40 -4.57 -1.00
CA VAL A 162 3.07 -4.34 -0.46
C VAL A 162 2.05 -5.28 -1.11
N ALA A 163 1.34 -6.06 -0.30
CA ALA A 163 0.27 -6.96 -0.74
C ALA A 163 -1.10 -6.38 -0.39
N ILE A 164 -1.88 -6.08 -1.43
CA ILE A 164 -3.13 -5.33 -1.36
C ILE A 164 -4.30 -6.26 -1.65
N ASN A 165 -5.08 -6.55 -0.60
CA ASN A 165 -6.20 -7.48 -0.63
C ASN A 165 -7.57 -6.84 -0.91
N GLY A 166 -7.64 -5.50 -1.00
CA GLY A 166 -8.88 -4.74 -1.15
C GLY A 166 -8.63 -3.26 -1.44
N PRO A 167 -9.64 -2.38 -1.28
CA PRO A 167 -9.51 -0.96 -1.59
C PRO A 167 -8.34 -0.29 -0.85
N ALA A 168 -7.62 0.59 -1.55
CA ALA A 168 -6.62 1.49 -0.98
C ALA A 168 -6.99 2.93 -1.33
N LEU A 169 -7.18 3.79 -0.32
CA LEU A 169 -7.78 5.12 -0.50
C LEU A 169 -6.89 6.22 0.09
N GLY A 170 -6.91 7.41 -0.52
CA GLY A 170 -6.24 8.61 -0.03
C GLY A 170 -4.78 8.36 0.31
N LEU A 171 -4.39 8.60 1.57
CA LEU A 171 -3.03 8.36 2.02
C LEU A 171 -2.59 6.89 1.82
N GLY A 172 -3.50 5.93 1.98
CA GLY A 172 -3.23 4.50 1.78
C GLY A 172 -2.91 4.11 0.33
N ALA A 173 -3.44 4.83 -0.66
CA ALA A 173 -3.06 4.68 -2.07
C ALA A 173 -1.80 5.50 -2.42
N SER A 174 -1.67 6.70 -1.86
CA SER A 174 -0.58 7.61 -2.22
C SER A 174 0.80 7.17 -1.71
N ILE A 175 0.87 6.28 -0.71
CA ILE A 175 2.16 5.71 -0.26
C ILE A 175 2.66 4.58 -1.18
N LEU A 176 1.80 4.00 -2.02
CA LEU A 176 2.17 2.83 -2.82
C LEU A 176 3.33 3.08 -3.80
N PRO A 177 3.43 4.27 -4.45
CA PRO A 177 4.62 4.63 -5.23
C PRO A 177 5.91 4.75 -4.43
N LEU A 178 5.85 4.78 -3.10
CA LEU A 178 7.04 4.82 -2.24
C LEU A 178 7.51 3.40 -1.87
N CYS A 179 6.76 2.37 -2.26
CA CYS A 179 7.14 0.97 -2.16
C CYS A 179 7.79 0.50 -3.47
N ASP A 180 8.59 -0.56 -3.39
CA ASP A 180 9.31 -1.10 -4.54
C ASP A 180 8.42 -2.03 -5.39
N ILE A 181 7.55 -2.81 -4.73
CA ILE A 181 6.64 -3.75 -5.38
C ILE A 181 5.23 -3.63 -4.83
N VAL A 182 4.26 -3.40 -5.71
CA VAL A 182 2.83 -3.44 -5.38
C VAL A 182 2.22 -4.70 -5.96
N TRP A 183 1.74 -5.60 -5.08
CA TRP A 183 1.01 -6.81 -5.43
C TRP A 183 -0.46 -6.65 -5.08
N ALA A 184 -1.31 -6.48 -6.09
CA ALA A 184 -2.74 -6.24 -5.90
C ALA A 184 -3.60 -7.47 -6.22
N SER A 185 -4.61 -7.70 -5.39
CA SER A 185 -5.70 -8.65 -5.69
C SER A 185 -6.60 -8.10 -6.80
N GLU A 186 -7.26 -8.97 -7.57
CA GLU A 186 -8.26 -8.58 -8.57
C GLU A 186 -9.43 -7.76 -7.98
N LYS A 187 -9.66 -7.89 -6.67
CA LYS A 187 -10.68 -7.15 -5.93
C LYS A 187 -10.21 -5.77 -5.47
N ALA A 188 -8.93 -5.48 -5.58
CA ALA A 188 -8.37 -4.20 -5.19
C ALA A 188 -8.76 -3.11 -6.19
N TRP A 189 -8.96 -1.91 -5.67
CA TRP A 189 -9.11 -0.68 -6.44
C TRP A 189 -8.57 0.48 -5.62
N PHE A 190 -8.29 1.58 -6.31
CA PHE A 190 -7.48 2.65 -5.76
C PHE A 190 -8.14 3.99 -6.02
N GLN A 191 -8.07 4.89 -5.06
CA GLN A 191 -8.66 6.22 -5.18
C GLN A 191 -7.91 7.24 -4.32
N THR A 192 -7.77 8.46 -4.81
CA THR A 192 -7.15 9.58 -4.10
C THR A 192 -8.11 10.77 -4.12
N PRO A 193 -9.18 10.75 -3.28
CA PRO A 193 -10.30 11.68 -3.39
C PRO A 193 -10.00 13.08 -2.81
N TYR A 194 -8.75 13.55 -2.94
CA TYR A 194 -8.23 14.81 -2.42
C TYR A 194 -9.06 16.00 -2.91
N ALA A 195 -9.41 16.00 -4.19
CA ALA A 195 -10.31 16.98 -4.81
C ALA A 195 -11.68 17.04 -4.13
N THR A 196 -12.34 15.90 -4.00
CA THR A 196 -13.68 15.76 -3.39
C THR A 196 -13.69 16.23 -1.93
N ILE A 197 -12.62 15.97 -1.19
CA ILE A 197 -12.50 16.35 0.24
C ILE A 197 -11.79 17.70 0.46
N ARG A 198 -11.44 18.42 -0.62
CA ARG A 198 -10.75 19.73 -0.60
C ARG A 198 -9.42 19.73 0.17
N LEU A 199 -8.63 18.67 0.00
CA LEU A 199 -7.27 18.59 0.50
C LEU A 199 -6.28 18.63 -0.66
N THR A 200 -5.08 19.14 -0.38
CA THR A 200 -3.95 18.98 -1.30
C THR A 200 -3.47 17.53 -1.30
N PRO A 201 -2.89 17.04 -2.41
CA PRO A 201 -2.31 15.70 -2.45
C PRO A 201 -1.29 15.46 -1.33
N ALA A 202 -1.27 14.25 -0.79
CA ALA A 202 -0.36 13.80 0.28
C ALA A 202 0.46 12.59 -0.18
N GLY A 203 1.36 12.06 0.67
CA GLY A 203 2.15 10.87 0.35
C GLY A 203 3.11 11.03 -0.84
N CYS A 204 3.52 12.27 -1.13
CA CYS A 204 4.31 12.62 -2.32
C CYS A 204 3.60 12.34 -3.66
N SER A 205 2.29 12.09 -3.68
CA SER A 205 1.57 11.78 -4.93
C SER A 205 1.58 12.91 -5.94
N SER A 206 1.72 14.17 -5.51
CA SER A 206 1.92 15.32 -6.41
C SER A 206 3.22 15.24 -7.23
N TYR A 207 4.18 14.41 -6.81
CA TYR A 207 5.43 14.17 -7.52
C TYR A 207 5.47 12.77 -8.17
N THR A 208 5.05 11.74 -7.45
CA THR A 208 5.17 10.34 -7.91
C THR A 208 4.11 9.95 -8.93
N PHE A 209 2.86 10.39 -8.76
CA PHE A 209 1.81 10.05 -9.73
C PHE A 209 2.07 10.64 -11.12
N PRO A 210 2.53 11.90 -11.29
CA PRO A 210 2.89 12.43 -12.61
C PRO A 210 3.96 11.60 -13.33
N GLN A 211 4.89 11.00 -12.59
CA GLN A 211 5.95 10.18 -13.19
C GLN A 211 5.45 8.81 -13.63
N ILE A 212 4.48 8.26 -12.89
CA ILE A 212 3.98 6.90 -13.13
C ILE A 212 2.80 6.90 -14.11
N LEU A 213 1.94 7.92 -14.07
CA LEU A 213 0.73 8.04 -14.89
C LEU A 213 0.88 9.02 -16.07
N GLY A 214 1.93 9.85 -16.07
CA GLY A 214 2.14 10.93 -17.01
C GLY A 214 1.63 12.29 -16.50
N VAL A 215 2.43 13.33 -16.76
CA VAL A 215 2.24 14.70 -16.24
C VAL A 215 0.91 15.34 -16.66
N ALA A 216 0.44 15.05 -17.88
CA ALA A 216 -0.80 15.64 -18.41
C ALA A 216 -2.05 15.26 -17.61
N LEU A 217 -2.09 14.03 -17.07
CA LEU A 217 -3.24 13.50 -16.34
C LEU A 217 -3.34 14.09 -14.92
N VAL A 218 -2.22 14.09 -14.18
CA VAL A 218 -2.21 14.60 -12.79
C VAL A 218 -2.34 16.12 -12.72
N LEU A 219 -1.93 16.82 -13.79
CA LEU A 219 -2.21 18.24 -13.94
C LEU A 219 -3.70 18.53 -14.07
N GLU A 220 -4.53 17.61 -14.57
CA GLU A 220 -5.99 17.83 -14.67
C GLU A 220 -6.63 17.81 -13.28
N GLU A 221 -6.30 16.82 -12.44
CA GLU A 221 -6.67 16.77 -11.02
C GLU A 221 -6.22 18.02 -10.26
N SER A 222 -4.94 18.37 -10.39
CA SER A 222 -4.34 19.53 -9.72
C SER A 222 -4.93 20.85 -10.22
N LYS A 223 -5.24 20.97 -11.52
CA LYS A 223 -5.92 22.15 -12.09
C LYS A 223 -7.36 22.23 -11.63
N CYS A 224 -8.08 21.11 -11.53
CA CYS A 224 -9.46 21.08 -11.04
C CYS A 224 -9.54 21.52 -9.57
N LEU A 225 -8.60 21.08 -8.72
CA LEU A 225 -8.42 21.57 -7.34
C LEU A 225 -8.24 23.10 -7.25
N VAL A 226 -7.59 23.71 -8.25
CA VAL A 226 -7.27 25.16 -8.27
C VAL A 226 -8.33 25.99 -9.01
N ARG A 227 -9.04 25.42 -9.98
CA ARG A 227 -9.86 26.17 -10.96
C ARG A 227 -11.36 25.85 -10.93
N SER A 228 -11.80 24.76 -10.30
CA SER A 228 -13.21 24.37 -10.32
C SER A 228 -13.75 24.04 -8.93
N PHE A 229 -14.87 24.64 -8.57
CA PHE A 229 -15.61 24.35 -7.32
C PHE A 229 -16.75 23.34 -7.55
N LEU A 230 -16.95 22.87 -8.78
CA LEU A 230 -18.03 21.95 -9.14
C LEU A 230 -17.67 20.51 -8.79
N LYS A 231 -18.41 19.95 -7.83
CA LYS A 231 -18.21 18.59 -7.31
C LYS A 231 -18.22 17.51 -8.40
N SER A 232 -19.12 17.60 -9.37
CA SER A 232 -19.25 16.62 -10.45
C SER A 232 -18.00 16.52 -11.34
N VAL A 233 -17.31 17.65 -11.56
CA VAL A 233 -16.07 17.67 -12.33
C VAL A 233 -14.94 17.00 -11.56
N LEU A 234 -14.86 17.23 -10.24
CA LEU A 234 -13.85 16.61 -9.37
C LEU A 234 -14.06 15.09 -9.24
N GLU A 235 -15.31 14.64 -9.24
CA GLU A 235 -15.65 13.21 -9.19
C GLU A 235 -15.24 12.47 -10.47
N ASP A 236 -15.48 13.06 -11.65
CA ASP A 236 -15.14 12.47 -12.96
C ASP A 236 -13.63 12.32 -13.16
N VAL A 237 -12.84 13.34 -12.80
CA VAL A 237 -11.39 13.27 -12.92
C VAL A 237 -10.82 12.25 -11.93
N ASN A 238 -11.36 12.19 -10.71
CA ASN A 238 -10.94 11.20 -9.72
C ASN A 238 -11.23 9.79 -10.23
N GLU A 239 -12.38 9.56 -10.88
CA GLU A 239 -12.72 8.26 -11.45
C GLU A 239 -11.74 7.85 -12.57
N LYS A 240 -11.34 8.77 -13.44
CA LYS A 240 -10.30 8.52 -14.46
C LYS A 240 -8.96 8.14 -13.84
N GLU A 241 -8.54 8.85 -12.78
CA GLU A 241 -7.34 8.52 -12.02
C GLU A 241 -7.43 7.11 -11.41
N CYS A 242 -8.57 6.77 -10.78
CA CYS A 242 -8.82 5.42 -10.23
C CYS A 242 -8.68 4.32 -11.28
N VAL A 243 -9.28 4.52 -12.47
CA VAL A 243 -9.23 3.54 -13.57
C VAL A 243 -7.79 3.32 -14.03
N MET A 244 -7.01 4.39 -14.16
CA MET A 244 -5.61 4.31 -14.59
C MET A 244 -4.71 3.66 -13.53
N LEU A 245 -4.86 4.03 -12.26
CA LEU A 245 -4.15 3.39 -11.15
C LEU A 245 -4.46 1.89 -11.09
N LYS A 246 -5.73 1.53 -11.30
CA LYS A 246 -6.13 0.13 -11.39
C LYS A 246 -5.47 -0.56 -12.59
N GLN A 247 -5.47 0.04 -13.77
CA GLN A 247 -4.84 -0.55 -14.96
C GLN A 247 -3.33 -0.75 -14.77
N LEU A 248 -2.64 0.26 -14.24
CA LEU A 248 -1.21 0.22 -13.99
C LEU A 248 -0.85 -0.90 -13.00
N TRP A 249 -1.43 -0.85 -11.80
CA TRP A 249 -1.16 -1.81 -10.74
C TRP A 249 -1.75 -3.19 -11.01
N SER A 250 -2.60 -3.32 -12.04
CA SER A 250 -3.10 -4.60 -12.52
C SER A 250 -2.41 -5.15 -13.77
N SER A 251 -1.41 -4.45 -14.33
CA SER A 251 -0.75 -4.85 -15.57
C SER A 251 0.40 -5.85 -15.34
N SER A 252 0.65 -6.73 -16.32
CA SER A 252 1.77 -7.68 -16.29
C SER A 252 3.14 -7.03 -16.57
N LYS A 253 3.18 -5.78 -17.05
CA LYS A 253 4.43 -5.11 -17.44
C LYS A 253 5.43 -4.97 -16.30
N GLY A 254 4.97 -4.89 -15.06
CA GLY A 254 5.88 -4.76 -13.94
C GLY A 254 6.58 -6.06 -13.52
N LEU A 255 6.12 -7.24 -13.98
CA LEU A 255 6.82 -8.52 -13.78
C LEU A 255 8.17 -8.52 -14.52
N ASP A 256 8.16 -8.04 -15.76
CA ASP A 256 9.36 -7.99 -16.59
C ASP A 256 10.37 -6.99 -16.02
N SER A 257 9.89 -5.84 -15.52
CA SER A 257 10.71 -4.86 -14.80
C SER A 257 11.22 -5.38 -13.45
N LEU A 258 10.44 -6.22 -12.76
CA LEU A 258 10.82 -6.85 -11.49
C LEU A 258 11.96 -7.86 -11.68
N PHE A 259 11.81 -8.75 -12.66
CA PHE A 259 12.86 -9.71 -12.97
C PHE A 259 14.13 -8.97 -13.35
N SER A 260 14.03 -7.94 -14.20
CA SER A 260 15.19 -7.11 -14.56
C SER A 260 15.85 -6.46 -13.33
N TYR A 261 15.06 -5.84 -12.44
CA TYR A 261 15.58 -5.18 -11.23
C TYR A 261 16.21 -6.16 -10.23
N LEU A 262 15.55 -7.28 -9.94
CA LEU A 262 16.11 -8.31 -9.04
C LEU A 262 17.37 -8.92 -9.63
N GLN A 263 17.41 -9.11 -10.95
CA GLN A 263 18.55 -9.64 -11.65
C GLN A 263 19.73 -8.66 -11.53
N ASP A 264 19.52 -7.36 -11.76
CA ASP A 264 20.54 -6.33 -11.55
C ASP A 264 21.02 -6.27 -10.09
N LYS A 265 20.11 -6.36 -9.11
CA LYS A 265 20.45 -6.33 -7.68
C LYS A 265 21.15 -7.59 -7.16
N ILE A 266 20.89 -8.75 -7.78
CA ILE A 266 21.56 -10.02 -7.45
C ILE A 266 22.96 -10.08 -8.07
N TYR A 267 23.17 -9.44 -9.23
CA TYR A 267 24.48 -9.42 -9.93
C TYR A 267 25.40 -8.26 -9.53
N GLU A 268 24.96 -7.34 -8.68
CA GLU A 268 25.80 -6.29 -8.05
C GLU A 268 26.60 -6.77 -6.82
N VAL A 269 26.62 -8.09 -6.51
CA VAL A 269 27.40 -8.70 -5.41
C VAL A 269 28.61 -9.46 -5.92
#